data_AF-A0A430B2P2-F1
#
_entry.id   AF-A0A430B2P2-F1
#
_cell.length_a   1.000
_cell.length_b   1.000
_cell.length_c   1.000
_cell.angle_alpha   90.00
_cell.angle_beta   90.00
_cell.angle_gamma   90.00
#
_symmetry.space_group_name_H-M   'P 1'
#
loop_
_entity.id
_entity.type
_entity.pdbx_description
1 polymer ?
#
loop_
_entity_poly.entity_id
_entity_poly.type
_entity_poly.pdbx_seq_one_letter_code
_entity_poly.pdbx_strand_id
1 'polypeptide(L)'
;MELRTFGEVFSSLRIKKGVTLKETAEGIVSVQFLRRFEKGESDIKLTNFYELLNRINVSFEEFMFEYEGDTVDKTIEMLERKLDHYLFEKNTFKFRHLIESLDDSYLRTKNKCYLYFSFVVQSMYNEFFLDDTYKPETKELESYLLNCETWGKYEFFLASYSNFLYSNETLIVLAEQSFRRKIKSRSTFHYFVDFYLQVCQRLIKRNDYDAADALLKKYEHEDEIQPILQYLSFNVFAAYLRGLLQVHAGDPAGKDTCESIFRFFNQTVHYHGYANGLHQFYLRVYMDSPLAEQNINS
;
A
#
# COMPACT_ATOMS: atom_id res chain seq x y z
N MET A 1 21.73 14.12 -14.83
CA MET A 1 22.26 14.79 -13.62
C MET A 1 22.92 13.70 -12.80
N GLU A 2 24.15 13.91 -12.35
CA GLU A 2 24.87 12.89 -11.57
C GLU A 2 24.20 12.74 -10.19
N LEU A 3 24.00 11.50 -9.75
CA LEU A 3 23.28 11.23 -8.50
C LEU A 3 24.13 11.68 -7.32
N ARG A 4 23.59 12.54 -6.46
CA ARG A 4 24.31 13.01 -5.26
C ARG A 4 24.68 11.82 -4.39
N THR A 5 25.92 11.79 -3.92
CA THR A 5 26.41 10.80 -2.95
C THR A 5 25.74 10.97 -1.59
N PHE A 6 25.77 9.94 -0.74
CA PHE A 6 25.27 10.07 0.64
C PHE A 6 25.96 11.18 1.42
N GLY A 7 27.26 11.38 1.18
CA GLY A 7 28.03 12.46 1.78
C GLY A 7 27.51 13.84 1.42
N GLU A 8 27.25 14.09 0.14
CA GLU A 8 26.75 15.38 -0.34
C GLU A 8 25.34 15.68 0.19
N VAL A 9 24.48 14.66 0.26
CA VAL A 9 23.14 14.80 0.88
C VAL A 9 23.26 15.09 2.38
N PHE A 10 24.12 14.38 3.09
CA PHE A 10 24.36 14.60 4.52
C PHE A 10 24.89 16.02 4.78
N SER A 11 25.85 16.48 3.97
CA SER A 11 26.41 17.83 4.02
C SER A 11 25.32 18.89 3.86
N SER A 12 24.46 18.72 2.85
CA SER A 12 23.33 19.63 2.60
C SER A 12 22.39 19.71 3.81
N LEU A 13 22.03 18.57 4.40
CA LEU A 13 21.17 18.49 5.58
C LEU A 13 21.83 19.12 6.81
N ARG A 14 23.09 18.78 7.11
CA ARG A 14 23.83 19.34 8.23
C ARG A 14 23.91 20.86 8.14
N ILE A 15 24.25 21.40 6.97
CA ILE A 15 24.35 22.85 6.74
C ILE A 15 22.98 23.53 6.94
N LYS A 16 21.90 22.96 6.40
CA LYS A 16 20.53 23.48 6.58
C LYS A 16 20.08 23.47 8.04
N LYS A 17 20.53 22.49 8.84
CA LYS A 17 20.26 22.41 10.29
C LYS A 17 21.20 23.32 11.11
N GLY A 18 22.17 23.98 10.49
CA GLY A 18 23.07 24.93 11.14
C GLY A 18 24.13 24.31 12.06
N VAL A 19 24.40 23.00 11.95
CA VAL A 19 25.35 22.29 12.83
C VAL A 19 26.75 22.31 12.21
N THR A 20 27.78 22.61 12.99
CA THR A 20 29.15 22.66 12.47
C THR A 20 29.74 21.25 12.23
N LEU A 21 30.74 21.16 11.36
CA LEU A 21 31.52 19.92 11.18
C LEU A 21 32.13 19.41 12.49
N LYS A 22 32.59 20.33 13.35
CA LYS A 22 33.24 20.00 14.62
C LYS A 22 32.24 19.35 15.58
N GLU A 23 31.11 19.99 15.80
CA GLU A 23 30.03 19.48 16.66
C GLU A 23 29.45 18.17 16.12
N THR A 24 29.36 18.05 14.79
CA THR A 24 28.83 16.84 14.16
C THR A 24 29.77 15.65 14.34
N ALA A 25 31.07 15.85 14.11
CA ALA A 25 32.06 14.77 14.17
C ALA A 25 32.43 14.32 15.60
N GLU A 26 32.24 15.19 16.59
CA GLU A 26 32.74 15.00 17.96
C GLU A 26 32.32 13.65 18.57
N GLY A 27 33.33 12.88 19.00
CA GLY A 27 33.15 11.56 19.62
C GLY A 27 32.76 10.43 18.67
N ILE A 28 32.57 10.70 17.37
CA ILE A 28 32.13 9.71 16.37
C ILE A 28 33.22 9.46 15.31
N VAL A 29 33.72 10.52 14.67
CA VAL A 29 34.76 10.46 13.62
C VAL A 29 35.67 11.68 13.70
N SER A 30 36.79 11.69 12.97
CA SER A 30 37.60 12.92 12.85
C SER A 30 36.90 13.94 11.95
N VAL A 31 37.09 15.24 12.24
CA VAL A 31 36.56 16.34 11.39
C VAL A 31 37.07 16.24 9.96
N GLN A 32 38.33 15.81 9.78
CA GLN A 32 38.92 15.59 8.46
C GLN A 32 38.21 14.47 7.71
N PHE A 33 37.91 13.36 8.39
CA PHE A 33 37.15 12.26 7.81
C PHE A 33 35.73 12.69 7.42
N LEU A 34 35.00 13.38 8.32
CA LEU A 34 33.66 13.87 8.01
C LEU A 34 33.65 14.80 6.80
N ARG A 35 34.64 15.69 6.69
CA ARG A 35 34.78 16.59 5.53
C ARG A 35 35.01 15.83 4.22
N ARG A 36 35.79 14.74 4.23
CA ARG A 36 36.00 13.90 3.05
C ARG A 36 34.73 13.14 2.68
N PHE A 37 34.05 12.57 3.67
CA PHE A 37 32.75 11.93 3.47
C PHE A 37 31.75 12.89 2.83
N GLU A 38 31.59 14.10 3.38
CA GLU A 38 30.65 15.11 2.87
C GLU A 38 30.91 15.58 1.44
N LYS A 39 32.08 15.28 0.87
CA LYS A 39 32.45 15.57 -0.52
C LYS A 39 32.38 14.34 -1.43
N GLY A 40 31.95 13.19 -0.92
CA GLY A 40 31.97 11.92 -1.65
C GLY A 40 33.38 11.32 -1.82
N GLU A 41 34.38 11.81 -1.09
CA GLU A 41 35.79 11.35 -1.21
C GLU A 41 36.12 10.11 -0.35
N SER A 42 35.15 9.64 0.44
CA SER A 42 35.27 8.43 1.28
C SER A 42 33.92 7.90 1.69
N ASP A 43 33.77 6.58 1.74
CA ASP A 43 32.62 5.93 2.38
C ASP A 43 32.71 6.00 3.91
N ILE A 44 31.56 5.78 4.56
CA ILE A 44 31.42 5.77 6.02
C ILE A 44 30.79 4.47 6.48
N LYS A 45 31.20 3.98 7.66
CA LYS A 45 30.54 2.86 8.31
C LYS A 45 29.11 3.24 8.68
N LEU A 46 28.16 2.34 8.43
CA LEU A 46 26.73 2.57 8.71
C LEU A 46 26.48 2.98 10.18
N THR A 47 27.21 2.40 11.14
CA THR A 47 27.10 2.75 12.57
C THR A 47 27.41 4.23 12.81
N ASN A 48 28.53 4.70 12.26
CA ASN A 48 28.96 6.09 12.40
C ASN A 48 28.01 7.02 11.66
N PHE A 49 27.54 6.62 10.47
CA PHE A 49 26.56 7.38 9.71
C PHE A 49 25.26 7.58 10.48
N TYR A 50 24.73 6.51 11.10
CA TYR A 50 23.52 6.58 11.92
C TYR A 50 23.71 7.49 13.15
N GLU A 51 24.85 7.41 13.84
CA GLU A 51 25.18 8.33 14.94
C GLU A 51 25.26 9.79 14.49
N LEU A 52 25.86 10.05 13.33
CA LEU A 52 25.97 11.38 12.76
C LEU A 52 24.61 11.95 12.33
N LEU A 53 23.71 11.13 11.78
CA LEU A 53 22.33 11.52 11.48
C LEU A 53 21.58 11.94 12.76
N ASN A 54 21.69 11.14 13.82
CA ASN A 54 21.12 11.48 15.12
C ASN A 54 21.71 12.79 15.67
N ARG A 55 23.01 13.04 15.48
CA ARG A 55 23.67 14.29 15.91
C ARG A 55 23.10 15.55 15.24
N ILE A 56 22.62 15.44 14.01
CA ILE A 56 22.00 16.55 13.28
C ILE A 56 20.46 16.53 13.34
N ASN A 57 19.87 15.70 14.20
CA ASN A 57 18.43 15.50 14.34
C ASN A 57 17.75 15.17 13.01
N VAL A 58 18.35 14.25 12.25
CA VAL A 58 17.80 13.73 11.00
C VAL A 58 17.53 12.24 11.21
N SER A 59 16.30 11.81 10.97
CA SER A 59 15.99 10.38 10.96
C SER A 59 16.54 9.70 9.71
N PHE A 60 16.78 8.39 9.76
CA PHE A 60 17.20 7.64 8.58
C PHE A 60 16.16 7.75 7.44
N GLU A 61 14.87 7.77 7.77
CA GLU A 61 13.77 7.96 6.81
C GLU A 61 13.81 9.33 6.14
N GLU A 62 13.95 10.42 6.90
CA GLU A 62 14.11 11.78 6.38
C GLU A 62 15.32 11.87 5.44
N PHE A 63 16.44 11.26 5.82
CA PHE A 63 17.63 11.22 4.97
C PHE A 63 17.38 10.49 3.64
N MET A 64 16.75 9.31 3.69
CA MET A 64 16.47 8.52 2.49
C MET A 64 15.44 9.20 1.58
N PHE A 65 14.55 10.03 2.13
CA PHE A 65 13.64 10.85 1.34
C PHE A 65 14.41 11.87 0.49
N GLU A 66 15.41 12.54 1.07
CA GLU A 66 16.27 13.52 0.37
C GLU A 66 17.27 12.90 -0.60
N TYR A 67 17.69 11.65 -0.38
CA TYR A 67 18.61 10.95 -1.25
C TYR A 67 17.94 10.52 -2.56
N GLU A 68 18.37 11.02 -3.71
CA GLU A 68 17.74 10.81 -5.02
C GLU A 68 17.84 9.37 -5.59
N GLY A 69 18.43 8.42 -4.85
CA GLY A 69 18.52 7.03 -5.30
C GLY A 69 17.18 6.29 -5.31
N ASP A 70 17.10 5.29 -6.19
CA ASP A 70 15.97 4.37 -6.27
C ASP A 70 15.93 3.47 -5.04
N THR A 71 14.90 3.61 -4.22
CA THR A 71 14.58 2.68 -3.14
C THR A 71 13.29 1.93 -3.44
N VAL A 72 13.10 0.77 -2.82
CA VAL A 72 11.85 0.01 -2.94
C VAL A 72 10.68 0.86 -2.46
N ASP A 73 10.81 1.55 -1.32
CA ASP A 73 9.78 2.44 -0.78
C ASP A 73 9.41 3.57 -1.76
N LYS A 74 10.41 4.26 -2.35
CA LYS A 74 10.16 5.29 -3.37
C LYS A 74 9.50 4.73 -4.62
N THR A 75 9.86 3.51 -5.01
CA THR A 75 9.27 2.83 -6.15
C THR A 75 7.80 2.52 -5.87
N ILE A 76 7.48 2.00 -4.68
CA ILE A 76 6.10 1.74 -4.23
C ILE A 76 5.29 3.04 -4.26
N GLU A 77 5.74 4.10 -3.57
CA GLU A 77 5.03 5.39 -3.51
C GLU A 77 4.81 6.00 -4.90
N MET A 78 5.81 5.89 -5.78
CA MET A 78 5.70 6.32 -7.17
C MET A 78 4.65 5.48 -7.92
N LEU A 79 4.65 4.16 -7.75
CA LEU A 79 3.72 3.26 -8.43
C LEU A 79 2.29 3.53 -7.98
N GLU A 80 2.00 3.60 -6.69
CA GLU A 80 0.67 3.90 -6.15
C GLU A 80 0.11 5.20 -6.77
N ARG A 81 0.89 6.28 -6.69
CA ARG A 81 0.50 7.58 -7.26
C ARG A 81 0.26 7.54 -8.77
N LYS A 82 1.13 6.84 -9.52
CA LYS A 82 1.02 6.74 -10.98
C LYS A 82 -0.20 5.89 -11.36
N LEU A 83 -0.38 4.73 -10.74
CA LEU A 83 -1.46 3.80 -11.06
C LEU A 83 -2.83 4.43 -10.80
N ASP A 84 -3.02 5.12 -9.67
CA ASP A 84 -4.26 5.82 -9.36
C ASP A 84 -4.59 6.87 -10.42
N HIS A 85 -3.61 7.70 -10.77
CA HIS A 85 -3.76 8.75 -11.77
C HIS A 85 -4.03 8.17 -13.17
N TYR A 86 -3.34 7.11 -13.55
CA TYR A 86 -3.46 6.52 -14.88
C TYR A 86 -4.79 5.78 -15.05
N LEU A 87 -5.28 5.11 -14.00
CA LEU A 87 -6.60 4.48 -14.00
C LEU A 87 -7.71 5.53 -14.11
N PHE A 88 -7.58 6.64 -13.36
CA PHE A 88 -8.54 7.73 -13.42
C PHE A 88 -8.64 8.35 -14.83
N GLU A 89 -7.49 8.61 -15.47
CA GLU A 89 -7.44 9.13 -16.84
C GLU A 89 -7.72 8.07 -17.92
N LYS A 90 -7.80 6.80 -17.54
CA LYS A 90 -7.85 5.64 -18.45
C LYS A 90 -6.70 5.64 -19.49
N ASN A 91 -5.49 5.99 -19.06
CA ASN A 91 -4.37 6.25 -19.95
C ASN A 91 -3.50 5.01 -20.21
N THR A 92 -3.86 4.25 -21.25
CA THR A 92 -3.16 3.00 -21.64
C THR A 92 -1.71 3.21 -22.05
N PHE A 93 -1.36 4.34 -22.67
CA PHE A 93 0.01 4.66 -23.06
C PHE A 93 0.92 4.88 -21.86
N LYS A 94 0.44 5.60 -20.83
CA LYS A 94 1.20 5.82 -19.58
C LYS A 94 1.46 4.50 -18.84
N PHE A 95 0.51 3.56 -18.84
CA PHE A 95 0.71 2.21 -18.32
C PHE A 95 1.80 1.45 -19.08
N ARG A 96 1.72 1.44 -20.42
CA ARG A 96 2.70 0.75 -21.26
C ARG A 96 4.12 1.26 -21.00
N HIS A 97 4.32 2.58 -20.96
CA HIS A 97 5.62 3.16 -20.66
C HIS A 97 6.12 2.83 -19.24
N LEU A 98 5.20 2.71 -18.26
CA LEU A 98 5.57 2.28 -16.92
C LEU A 98 6.04 0.83 -16.90
N ILE A 99 5.37 -0.07 -17.63
CA ILE A 99 5.77 -1.48 -17.79
C ILE A 99 7.17 -1.55 -18.43
N GLU A 100 7.37 -0.86 -19.56
CA GLU A 100 8.67 -0.80 -20.25
C GLU A 100 9.80 -0.32 -19.31
N SER A 101 9.53 0.72 -18.51
CA SER A 101 10.50 1.25 -17.54
C SER A 101 10.84 0.27 -16.40
N LEU A 102 9.88 -0.51 -15.94
CA LEU A 102 10.09 -1.55 -14.92
C LEU A 102 10.88 -2.72 -15.49
N ASP A 103 10.54 -3.17 -16.71
CA ASP A 103 11.25 -4.23 -17.42
C ASP A 103 12.71 -3.84 -17.68
N ASP A 104 12.96 -2.61 -18.15
CA ASP A 104 14.31 -2.09 -18.32
C ASP A 104 15.09 -2.08 -17.01
N SER A 105 14.44 -1.72 -15.90
CA SER A 105 15.08 -1.72 -14.57
C SER A 105 15.42 -3.13 -14.11
N TYR A 106 14.55 -4.11 -14.36
CA TYR A 106 14.87 -5.52 -14.14
C TYR A 106 16.02 -5.99 -15.05
N LEU A 107 16.02 -5.62 -16.33
CA LEU A 107 17.06 -6.04 -17.26
C LEU A 107 18.44 -5.51 -16.85
N ARG A 108 18.53 -4.26 -16.39
CA ARG A 108 19.78 -3.64 -15.92
C ARG A 108 20.26 -4.21 -14.59
N THR A 109 19.36 -4.41 -13.62
CA THR A 109 19.74 -4.74 -12.23
C THR A 109 19.68 -6.22 -11.91
N LYS A 110 18.91 -7.00 -12.68
CA LYS A 110 18.47 -8.37 -12.37
C LYS A 110 17.79 -8.51 -11.01
N ASN A 111 17.33 -7.40 -10.43
CA ASN A 111 16.61 -7.42 -9.16
C ASN A 111 15.14 -7.79 -9.41
N LYS A 112 14.71 -8.92 -8.85
CA LYS A 112 13.34 -9.43 -8.98
C LYS A 112 12.27 -8.46 -8.49
N CYS A 113 12.62 -7.45 -7.68
CA CYS A 113 11.62 -6.48 -7.23
C CYS A 113 10.90 -5.78 -8.40
N TYR A 114 11.67 -5.35 -9.40
CA TYR A 114 11.15 -4.70 -10.61
C TYR A 114 10.38 -5.66 -11.50
N LEU A 115 10.77 -6.94 -11.54
CA LEU A 115 10.04 -7.97 -12.27
C LEU A 115 8.63 -8.13 -11.72
N TYR A 116 8.49 -8.27 -10.40
CA TYR A 116 7.17 -8.43 -9.78
C TYR A 116 6.33 -7.16 -9.83
N PHE A 117 6.94 -5.97 -9.72
CA PHE A 117 6.23 -4.72 -10.03
C PHE A 117 5.70 -4.71 -11.46
N SER A 118 6.51 -5.12 -12.45
CA SER A 118 6.07 -5.22 -13.85
C SER A 118 4.89 -6.19 -13.99
N PHE A 119 4.94 -7.37 -13.36
CA PHE A 119 3.83 -8.33 -13.38
C PHE A 119 2.54 -7.75 -12.80
N VAL A 120 2.62 -7.01 -11.70
CA VAL A 120 1.46 -6.32 -11.10
C VAL A 120 0.88 -5.30 -12.08
N VAL A 121 1.71 -4.42 -12.65
CA VAL A 121 1.24 -3.37 -13.56
C VAL A 121 0.67 -3.95 -14.87
N GLN A 122 1.28 -5.00 -15.41
CA GLN A 122 0.77 -5.76 -16.55
C GLN A 122 -0.60 -6.38 -16.24
N SER A 123 -0.74 -6.99 -15.07
CA SER A 123 -2.00 -7.60 -14.61
C SER A 123 -3.10 -6.55 -14.48
N MET A 124 -2.78 -5.38 -13.92
CA MET A 124 -3.73 -4.27 -13.82
C MET A 124 -4.15 -3.75 -15.18
N TYR A 125 -3.22 -3.67 -16.14
CA TYR A 125 -3.56 -3.27 -17.50
C TYR A 125 -4.61 -4.18 -18.12
N ASN A 126 -4.43 -5.49 -17.98
CA ASN A 126 -5.36 -6.48 -18.51
C ASN A 126 -6.74 -6.38 -17.84
N GLU A 127 -6.79 -6.24 -16.51
CA GLU A 127 -8.05 -6.14 -15.73
C GLU A 127 -8.87 -4.89 -16.12
N PHE A 128 -8.21 -3.74 -16.33
CA PHE A 128 -8.91 -2.46 -16.45
C PHE A 128 -9.06 -1.91 -17.88
N PHE A 129 -8.31 -2.43 -18.86
CA PHE A 129 -8.32 -1.90 -20.22
C PHE A 129 -8.63 -2.93 -21.30
N LEU A 130 -7.74 -3.91 -21.46
CA LEU A 130 -7.78 -4.86 -22.57
C LEU A 130 -7.26 -6.21 -22.10
N ASP A 131 -8.18 -7.15 -21.96
CA ASP A 131 -7.88 -8.50 -21.54
C ASP A 131 -6.85 -9.18 -22.47
N ASP A 132 -5.99 -10.02 -21.88
CA ASP A 132 -4.93 -10.80 -22.54
C ASP A 132 -3.87 -9.99 -23.36
N THR A 133 -3.69 -8.69 -23.09
CA THR A 133 -2.63 -7.90 -23.76
C THR A 133 -1.23 -8.32 -23.30
N TYR A 134 -1.07 -8.48 -21.99
CA TYR A 134 0.17 -8.92 -21.36
C TYR A 134 0.02 -10.33 -20.76
N LYS A 135 1.11 -11.08 -20.63
CA LYS A 135 1.12 -12.43 -20.04
C LYS A 135 2.11 -12.51 -18.89
N PRO A 136 1.85 -11.82 -17.77
CA PRO A 136 2.73 -11.86 -16.60
C PRO A 136 2.75 -13.27 -16.00
N GLU A 137 3.89 -13.69 -15.44
CA GLU A 137 4.02 -14.99 -14.77
C GLU A 137 3.38 -14.95 -13.37
N THR A 138 2.05 -14.90 -13.32
CA THR A 138 1.26 -14.70 -12.10
C THR A 138 1.47 -15.80 -11.07
N LYS A 139 1.76 -17.03 -11.50
CA LYS A 139 2.07 -18.16 -10.60
C LYS A 139 3.38 -17.99 -9.85
N GLU A 140 4.39 -17.36 -10.46
CA GLU A 140 5.64 -17.05 -9.75
C GLU A 140 5.37 -16.03 -8.64
N LEU A 141 4.59 -15.00 -8.94
CA LEU A 141 4.19 -13.97 -7.97
C LEU A 141 3.34 -14.55 -6.83
N GLU A 142 2.36 -15.38 -7.13
CA GLU A 142 1.56 -16.09 -6.13
C GLU A 142 2.44 -16.96 -5.22
N SER A 143 3.33 -17.75 -5.82
CA SER A 143 4.26 -18.62 -5.09
C SER A 143 5.19 -17.80 -4.19
N TYR A 144 5.65 -16.63 -4.65
CA TYR A 144 6.46 -15.73 -3.83
C TYR A 144 5.69 -15.29 -2.58
N LEU A 145 4.46 -14.78 -2.74
CA LEU A 145 3.65 -14.27 -1.63
C LEU A 145 3.31 -15.35 -0.60
N LEU A 146 2.93 -16.55 -1.06
CA LEU A 146 2.58 -17.68 -0.20
C LEU A 146 3.76 -18.23 0.62
N ASN A 147 4.96 -18.23 0.05
CA ASN A 147 6.15 -18.78 0.69
C ASN A 147 6.96 -17.75 1.48
N CYS A 148 6.67 -16.45 1.31
CA CYS A 148 7.38 -15.39 2.03
C CYS A 148 6.98 -15.38 3.52
N GLU A 149 7.91 -15.70 4.42
CA GLU A 149 7.61 -15.80 5.86
C GLU A 149 7.28 -14.45 6.49
N THR A 150 7.96 -13.38 6.06
CA THR A 150 7.83 -12.03 6.62
C THR A 150 7.44 -11.03 5.55
N TRP A 151 6.37 -10.27 5.79
CA TRP A 151 5.91 -9.25 4.85
C TRP A 151 6.26 -7.84 5.34
N GLY A 152 6.82 -7.06 4.43
CA GLY A 152 6.98 -5.61 4.54
C GLY A 152 6.01 -4.88 3.62
N LYS A 153 6.24 -3.56 3.42
CA LYS A 153 5.45 -2.75 2.48
C LYS A 153 5.42 -3.34 1.07
N TYR A 154 6.53 -3.93 0.65
CA TYR A 154 6.70 -4.50 -0.67
C TYR A 154 5.73 -5.66 -0.94
N GLU A 155 5.67 -6.66 -0.07
CA GLU A 155 4.75 -7.79 -0.23
C GLU A 155 3.29 -7.35 -0.16
N PHE A 156 2.93 -6.47 0.78
CA PHE A 156 1.57 -5.96 0.87
C PHE A 156 1.17 -5.14 -0.36
N PHE A 157 2.06 -4.32 -0.91
CA PHE A 157 1.81 -3.63 -2.17
C PHE A 157 1.51 -4.63 -3.29
N LEU A 158 2.37 -5.65 -3.47
CA LEU A 158 2.14 -6.65 -4.51
C LEU A 158 0.78 -7.34 -4.32
N ALA A 159 0.47 -7.77 -3.09
CA ALA A 159 -0.75 -8.49 -2.78
C ALA A 159 -2.01 -7.62 -2.97
N SER A 160 -2.01 -6.37 -2.52
CA SER A 160 -3.12 -5.42 -2.71
C SER A 160 -3.35 -5.16 -4.20
N TYR A 161 -2.30 -4.80 -4.95
CA TYR A 161 -2.42 -4.40 -6.35
C TYR A 161 -2.56 -5.57 -7.34
N SER A 162 -2.56 -6.82 -6.85
CA SER A 162 -2.80 -8.01 -7.67
C SER A 162 -3.88 -8.95 -7.12
N ASN A 163 -4.63 -8.52 -6.09
CA ASN A 163 -5.63 -9.36 -5.41
C ASN A 163 -6.68 -9.97 -6.37
N PHE A 164 -6.93 -9.32 -7.50
CA PHE A 164 -7.91 -9.77 -8.48
C PHE A 164 -7.50 -11.05 -9.21
N LEU A 165 -6.21 -11.38 -9.24
CA LEU A 165 -5.63 -12.56 -9.88
C LEU A 165 -5.86 -13.86 -9.11
N TYR A 166 -5.99 -13.78 -7.78
CA TYR A 166 -5.96 -14.95 -6.92
C TYR A 166 -7.34 -15.54 -6.68
N SER A 167 -7.39 -16.86 -6.40
CA SER A 167 -8.61 -17.54 -5.99
C SER A 167 -9.04 -17.08 -4.59
N ASN A 168 -10.29 -17.38 -4.20
CA ASN A 168 -10.76 -17.04 -2.85
C ASN A 168 -9.92 -17.74 -1.78
N GLU A 169 -9.58 -19.01 -2.00
CA GLU A 169 -8.76 -19.81 -1.09
C GLU A 169 -7.38 -19.19 -0.90
N THR A 170 -6.70 -18.80 -1.99
CA THR A 170 -5.41 -18.12 -1.91
C THR A 170 -5.53 -16.80 -1.15
N LEU A 171 -6.53 -15.98 -1.44
CA LEU A 171 -6.73 -14.70 -0.75
C LEU A 171 -6.94 -14.88 0.75
N ILE A 172 -7.75 -15.86 1.15
CA ILE A 172 -7.99 -16.20 2.55
C ILE A 172 -6.68 -16.62 3.22
N VAL A 173 -5.91 -17.52 2.58
CA VAL A 173 -4.61 -17.97 3.12
C VAL A 173 -3.66 -16.79 3.31
N LEU A 174 -3.52 -15.92 2.31
CA LEU A 174 -2.63 -14.75 2.39
C LEU A 174 -3.07 -13.77 3.50
N ALA A 175 -4.38 -13.54 3.63
CA ALA A 175 -4.96 -12.69 4.67
C ALA A 175 -4.71 -13.28 6.07
N GLU A 176 -4.93 -14.58 6.26
CA GLU A 176 -4.69 -15.25 7.54
C GLU A 176 -3.22 -15.30 7.92
N GLN A 177 -2.32 -15.55 6.96
CA GLN A 177 -0.88 -15.52 7.21
C GLN A 177 -0.42 -14.12 7.66
N SER A 178 -1.02 -13.07 7.09
CA SER A 178 -0.66 -11.69 7.41
C SER A 178 -0.95 -11.32 8.87
N PHE A 179 -2.04 -11.82 9.46
CA PHE A 179 -2.33 -11.65 10.90
C PHE A 179 -1.33 -12.35 11.82
N ARG A 180 -0.78 -13.51 11.39
CA ARG A 180 0.17 -14.29 12.20
C ARG A 180 1.56 -13.64 12.25
N ARG A 181 1.88 -12.83 11.24
CA ARG A 181 3.14 -12.08 11.15
C ARG A 181 3.01 -10.88 12.10
N LYS A 182 3.66 -10.89 13.26
CA LYS A 182 3.66 -9.73 14.17
C LYS A 182 4.29 -8.51 13.50
N ILE A 183 3.48 -7.62 12.92
CA ILE A 183 3.94 -6.43 12.20
C ILE A 183 4.31 -5.35 13.21
N LYS A 184 5.61 -5.05 13.33
CA LYS A 184 6.10 -4.06 14.30
C LYS A 184 6.11 -2.62 13.79
N SER A 185 6.20 -2.45 12.47
CA SER A 185 6.28 -1.12 11.86
C SER A 185 4.88 -0.58 11.60
N ARG A 186 4.58 0.61 12.14
CA ARG A 186 3.29 1.29 11.91
C ARG A 186 3.01 1.53 10.42
N SER A 187 4.03 1.90 9.66
CA SER A 187 3.87 2.13 8.22
C SER A 187 3.54 0.84 7.49
N THR A 188 4.17 -0.28 7.84
CA THR A 188 3.82 -1.60 7.29
C THR A 188 2.44 -2.07 7.73
N PHE A 189 2.03 -1.77 8.97
CA PHE A 189 0.72 -2.14 9.48
C PHE A 189 -0.41 -1.45 8.71
N HIS A 190 -0.21 -0.21 8.25
CA HIS A 190 -1.16 0.48 7.37
C HIS A 190 -1.43 -0.32 6.08
N TYR A 191 -0.37 -0.81 5.42
CA TYR A 191 -0.49 -1.62 4.21
C TYR A 191 -1.17 -2.98 4.47
N PHE A 192 -0.92 -3.56 5.63
CA PHE A 192 -1.61 -4.77 6.06
C PHE A 192 -3.10 -4.57 6.18
N VAL A 193 -3.53 -3.51 6.88
CA VAL A 193 -4.94 -3.20 7.08
C VAL A 193 -5.63 -2.96 5.73
N ASP A 194 -5.00 -2.18 4.85
CA ASP A 194 -5.50 -1.94 3.50
C ASP A 194 -5.68 -3.26 2.72
N PHE A 195 -4.63 -4.09 2.62
CA PHE A 195 -4.70 -5.40 1.97
C PHE A 195 -5.84 -6.26 2.54
N TYR A 196 -5.94 -6.32 3.87
CA TYR A 196 -6.90 -7.20 4.53
C TYR A 196 -8.35 -6.80 4.24
N LEU A 197 -8.66 -5.50 4.28
CA LEU A 197 -9.99 -5.01 3.95
C LEU A 197 -10.28 -5.13 2.45
N GLN A 198 -9.28 -5.02 1.58
CA GLN A 198 -9.44 -5.30 0.14
C GLN A 198 -9.78 -6.77 -0.11
N VAL A 199 -9.17 -7.71 0.63
CA VAL A 199 -9.56 -9.14 0.56
C VAL A 199 -11.01 -9.33 0.97
N CYS A 200 -11.44 -8.75 2.10
CA CYS A 200 -12.84 -8.80 2.54
C CYS A 200 -13.79 -8.25 1.46
N GLN A 201 -13.46 -7.09 0.87
CA GLN A 201 -14.23 -6.50 -0.22
C GLN A 201 -14.30 -7.43 -1.44
N ARG A 202 -13.19 -8.06 -1.82
CA ARG A 202 -13.11 -8.96 -2.99
C ARG A 202 -13.95 -10.22 -2.78
N LEU A 203 -13.93 -10.80 -1.58
CA LEU A 203 -14.78 -11.94 -1.21
C LEU A 203 -16.27 -11.58 -1.29
N ILE A 204 -16.68 -10.43 -0.74
CA ILE A 204 -18.07 -9.94 -0.87
C ILE A 204 -18.43 -9.74 -2.35
N LYS A 205 -17.55 -9.16 -3.17
CA LYS A 205 -17.79 -8.99 -4.62
C LYS A 205 -17.95 -10.31 -5.37
N ARG A 206 -17.38 -11.40 -4.85
CA ARG A 206 -17.46 -12.77 -5.38
C ARG A 206 -18.54 -13.61 -4.67
N ASN A 207 -19.40 -12.97 -3.86
CA ASN A 207 -20.50 -13.59 -3.12
C ASN A 207 -20.06 -14.63 -2.08
N ASP A 208 -18.80 -14.59 -1.65
CA ASP A 208 -18.27 -15.44 -0.57
C ASP A 208 -18.40 -14.71 0.77
N TYR A 209 -19.66 -14.54 1.19
CA TYR A 209 -20.02 -13.73 2.35
C TYR A 209 -19.56 -14.37 3.66
N ASP A 210 -19.55 -15.70 3.76
CA ASP A 210 -19.12 -16.42 4.96
C ASP A 210 -17.62 -16.22 5.22
N ALA A 211 -16.77 -16.35 4.20
CA ALA A 211 -15.35 -16.10 4.34
C ALA A 211 -15.06 -14.62 4.64
N ALA A 212 -15.78 -13.70 3.99
CA ALA A 212 -15.66 -12.27 4.26
C ALA A 212 -16.04 -11.92 5.70
N ASP A 213 -17.15 -12.46 6.21
CA ASP A 213 -17.59 -12.28 7.60
C ASP A 213 -16.57 -12.79 8.61
N ALA A 214 -16.04 -14.00 8.37
CA ALA A 214 -15.03 -14.62 9.22
C ALA A 214 -13.73 -13.78 9.29
N LEU A 215 -13.26 -13.26 8.16
CA LEU A 215 -12.08 -12.37 8.14
C LEU A 215 -12.39 -11.02 8.79
N LEU A 216 -13.50 -10.37 8.44
CA LEU A 216 -13.84 -9.06 8.98
C LEU A 216 -14.02 -9.09 10.50
N LYS A 217 -14.56 -10.18 11.07
CA LYS A 217 -14.61 -10.38 12.52
C LYS A 217 -13.22 -10.37 13.16
N LYS A 218 -12.20 -10.97 12.53
CA LYS A 218 -10.83 -10.94 13.07
C LYS A 218 -10.28 -9.51 13.09
N TYR A 219 -10.52 -8.74 12.02
CA TYR A 219 -10.16 -7.32 11.97
C TYR A 219 -10.81 -6.51 13.11
N GLU A 220 -12.10 -6.71 13.36
CA GLU A 220 -12.84 -5.97 14.39
C GLU A 220 -12.40 -6.30 15.82
N HIS A 221 -11.73 -7.44 16.04
CA HIS A 221 -11.20 -7.85 17.34
C HIS A 221 -9.69 -7.59 17.48
N GLU A 222 -9.06 -6.92 16.51
CA GLU A 222 -7.63 -6.61 16.57
C GLU A 222 -7.39 -5.38 17.45
N ASP A 223 -6.69 -5.58 18.57
CA ASP A 223 -6.46 -4.56 19.59
C ASP A 223 -5.69 -3.34 19.05
N GLU A 224 -4.79 -3.55 18.09
CA GLU A 224 -3.99 -2.47 17.47
C GLU A 224 -4.82 -1.54 16.55
N ILE A 225 -6.05 -1.93 16.21
CA ILE A 225 -6.94 -1.24 15.25
C ILE A 225 -8.08 -0.47 15.97
N GLN A 226 -8.37 -0.85 17.22
CA GLN A 226 -9.32 -0.18 18.12
C GLN A 226 -9.04 1.33 18.20
N PRO A 227 -10.04 2.19 18.51
CA PRO A 227 -10.33 3.46 17.84
C PRO A 227 -9.21 4.52 17.89
N ILE A 228 -8.13 4.25 17.17
CA ILE A 228 -7.02 5.16 16.94
C ILE A 228 -7.32 5.97 15.69
N LEU A 229 -7.22 7.30 15.80
CA LEU A 229 -7.55 8.23 14.71
C LEU A 229 -6.83 7.92 13.40
N GLN A 230 -5.61 7.39 13.47
CA GLN A 230 -4.80 7.01 12.31
C GLN A 230 -5.45 5.93 11.43
N TYR A 231 -6.30 5.07 12.00
CA TYR A 231 -7.00 4.00 11.27
C TYR A 231 -8.48 4.33 11.02
N LEU A 232 -8.89 5.59 11.24
CA LEU A 232 -10.30 6.00 11.09
C LEU A 232 -10.86 5.67 9.71
N SER A 233 -10.13 5.94 8.63
CA SER A 233 -10.57 5.64 7.26
C SER A 233 -10.82 4.15 7.05
N PHE A 234 -9.95 3.30 7.58
CA PHE A 234 -10.10 1.85 7.52
C PHE A 234 -11.26 1.36 8.37
N ASN A 235 -11.46 1.91 9.57
CA ASN A 235 -12.58 1.57 10.43
C ASN A 235 -13.92 1.99 9.81
N VAL A 236 -13.97 3.13 9.13
CA VAL A 236 -15.15 3.53 8.34
C VAL A 236 -15.39 2.55 7.19
N PHE A 237 -14.34 2.13 6.48
CA PHE A 237 -14.49 1.17 5.39
C PHE A 237 -14.88 -0.23 5.89
N ALA A 238 -14.33 -0.69 7.01
CA ALA A 238 -14.71 -1.94 7.67
C ALA A 238 -16.18 -1.91 8.11
N ALA A 239 -16.65 -0.80 8.70
CA ALA A 239 -18.06 -0.60 9.04
C ALA A 239 -18.97 -0.65 7.80
N TYR A 240 -18.53 -0.09 6.67
CA TYR A 240 -19.23 -0.23 5.40
C TYR A 240 -19.29 -1.69 4.92
N LEU A 241 -18.19 -2.45 4.97
CA LEU A 241 -18.19 -3.87 4.60
C LEU A 241 -19.08 -4.71 5.53
N ARG A 242 -19.08 -4.42 6.84
CA ARG A 242 -19.97 -5.02 7.84
C ARG A 242 -21.44 -4.74 7.49
N GLY A 243 -21.74 -3.50 7.11
CA GLY A 243 -23.07 -3.11 6.66
C GLY A 243 -23.53 -3.87 5.42
N LEU A 244 -22.64 -4.14 4.45
CA LEU A 244 -22.95 -4.99 3.30
C LEU A 244 -23.32 -6.42 3.70
N LEU A 245 -22.58 -7.02 4.63
CA LEU A 245 -22.87 -8.37 5.14
C LEU A 245 -24.23 -8.42 5.86
N GLN A 246 -24.55 -7.38 6.64
CA GLN A 246 -25.86 -7.23 7.28
C GLN A 246 -27.00 -7.09 6.26
N VAL A 247 -26.81 -6.27 5.22
CA VAL A 247 -27.79 -6.13 4.13
C VAL A 247 -28.03 -7.48 3.47
N HIS A 248 -26.96 -8.21 3.12
CA HIS A 248 -27.07 -9.56 2.56
C HIS A 248 -27.87 -10.51 3.48
N ALA A 249 -27.63 -10.44 4.79
CA ALA A 249 -28.35 -11.23 5.80
C ALA A 249 -29.80 -10.79 6.07
N GLY A 250 -30.28 -9.71 5.44
CA GLY A 250 -31.63 -9.20 5.65
C GLY A 250 -31.79 -8.26 6.85
N ASP A 251 -30.69 -7.73 7.40
CA ASP A 251 -30.70 -6.82 8.57
C ASP A 251 -30.75 -5.35 8.12
N PRO A 252 -31.84 -4.61 8.42
CA PRO A 252 -31.98 -3.19 8.06
C PRO A 252 -30.89 -2.28 8.64
N ALA A 253 -30.27 -2.64 9.76
CA ALA A 253 -29.19 -1.83 10.35
C ALA A 253 -27.98 -1.69 9.40
N GLY A 254 -27.75 -2.69 8.55
CA GLY A 254 -26.71 -2.65 7.52
C GLY A 254 -26.98 -1.58 6.46
N LYS A 255 -28.24 -1.41 6.07
CA LYS A 255 -28.66 -0.35 5.13
C LYS A 255 -28.39 1.02 5.73
N ASP A 256 -28.84 1.27 6.95
CA ASP A 256 -28.65 2.57 7.62
C ASP A 256 -27.16 2.92 7.74
N THR A 257 -26.33 1.93 8.07
CA THR A 257 -24.87 2.08 8.16
C THR A 257 -24.26 2.45 6.81
N CYS A 258 -24.54 1.67 5.76
CA CYS A 258 -24.01 1.91 4.41
C CYS A 258 -24.44 3.27 3.87
N GLU A 259 -25.74 3.61 3.99
CA GLU A 259 -26.28 4.88 3.51
C GLU A 259 -25.66 6.08 4.23
N SER A 260 -25.48 6.00 5.55
CA SER A 260 -24.84 7.05 6.32
C SER A 260 -23.40 7.30 5.84
N ILE A 261 -22.64 6.24 5.57
CA ILE A 261 -21.24 6.32 5.14
C ILE A 261 -21.11 6.95 3.76
N PHE A 262 -21.80 6.46 2.74
CA PHE A 262 -21.67 7.06 1.40
C PHE A 262 -22.30 8.47 1.32
N ARG A 263 -23.31 8.78 2.15
CA ARG A 263 -23.81 10.16 2.30
C ARG A 263 -22.77 11.07 2.93
N PHE A 264 -22.08 10.62 3.99
CA PHE A 264 -20.98 11.37 4.60
C PHE A 264 -19.88 11.69 3.58
N PHE A 265 -19.43 10.70 2.81
CA PHE A 265 -18.43 10.95 1.76
C PHE A 265 -18.93 11.90 0.67
N ASN A 266 -20.21 11.80 0.28
CA ASN A 266 -20.78 12.63 -0.78
C ASN A 266 -21.07 14.08 -0.35
N GLN A 267 -21.68 14.26 0.83
CA GLN A 267 -22.26 15.54 1.26
C GLN A 267 -21.35 16.29 2.24
N THR A 268 -20.58 15.58 3.06
CA THR A 268 -19.72 16.20 4.08
C THR A 268 -18.28 16.33 3.61
N VAL A 269 -17.72 15.27 3.01
CA VAL A 269 -16.33 15.26 2.53
C VAL A 269 -16.23 15.72 1.06
N HIS A 270 -17.35 15.76 0.33
CA HIS A 270 -17.41 16.09 -1.10
C HIS A 270 -16.56 15.17 -2.01
N TYR A 271 -16.35 13.92 -1.60
CA TYR A 271 -15.66 12.90 -2.39
C TYR A 271 -16.66 12.09 -3.24
N HIS A 272 -17.28 12.76 -4.20
CA HIS A 272 -18.39 12.22 -5.00
C HIS A 272 -18.05 10.90 -5.73
N GLY A 273 -16.86 10.81 -6.33
CA GLY A 273 -16.43 9.60 -7.05
C GLY A 273 -16.35 8.37 -6.15
N TYR A 274 -15.75 8.52 -4.97
CA TYR A 274 -15.65 7.45 -3.98
C TYR A 274 -17.03 7.06 -3.44
N ALA A 275 -17.85 8.04 -3.06
CA ALA A 275 -19.22 7.80 -2.59
C ALA A 275 -20.08 7.05 -3.62
N ASN A 276 -19.96 7.40 -4.91
CA ASN A 276 -20.66 6.72 -5.99
C ASN A 276 -20.19 5.26 -6.14
N GLY A 277 -18.89 5.00 -6.00
CA GLY A 277 -18.34 3.64 -6.03
C GLY A 277 -18.88 2.77 -4.88
N LEU A 278 -18.96 3.34 -3.66
CA LEU A 278 -19.61 2.67 -2.52
C LEU A 278 -21.09 2.42 -2.82
N HIS A 279 -21.83 3.43 -3.25
CA HIS A 279 -23.26 3.29 -3.53
C HIS A 279 -23.56 2.24 -4.60
N GLN A 280 -22.79 2.19 -5.69
CA GLN A 280 -22.93 1.15 -6.73
C GLN A 280 -22.69 -0.26 -6.18
N PHE A 281 -21.67 -0.43 -5.32
CA PHE A 281 -21.41 -1.72 -4.72
C PHE A 281 -22.49 -2.13 -3.72
N TYR A 282 -22.98 -1.18 -2.91
CA TYR A 282 -24.13 -1.38 -2.04
C TYR A 282 -25.37 -1.82 -2.82
N LEU A 283 -25.71 -1.13 -3.92
CA LEU A 283 -26.89 -1.47 -4.73
C LEU A 283 -26.82 -2.92 -5.26
N ARG A 284 -25.64 -3.38 -5.69
CA ARG A 284 -25.46 -4.78 -6.11
C ARG A 284 -25.87 -5.74 -4.98
N VAL A 285 -25.32 -5.55 -3.78
CA VAL A 285 -25.61 -6.44 -2.64
C VAL A 285 -27.06 -6.30 -2.18
N TYR A 286 -27.61 -5.10 -2.17
CA TYR A 286 -28.98 -4.83 -1.76
C TYR A 286 -30.01 -5.50 -2.68
N MET A 287 -29.83 -5.40 -4.00
CA MET A 287 -30.75 -5.98 -4.98
C MET A 287 -30.84 -7.51 -4.89
N ASP A 288 -29.77 -8.15 -4.45
CA ASP A 288 -29.70 -9.61 -4.25
C ASP A 288 -30.10 -10.04 -2.81
N SER A 289 -30.56 -9.10 -1.98
CA SER A 289 -30.87 -9.34 -0.57
C SER A 289 -32.37 -9.49 -0.27
N PRO A 290 -32.74 -10.15 0.84
CA PRO A 290 -34.13 -10.24 1.30
C PRO A 290 -34.82 -8.88 1.53
N LEU A 291 -34.05 -7.81 1.74
CA LEU A 291 -34.58 -6.46 1.96
C LEU A 291 -35.18 -5.84 0.69
N ALA A 292 -34.68 -6.20 -0.50
CA ALA A 292 -35.21 -5.71 -1.76
C ALA A 292 -36.59 -6.32 -2.06
N GLU A 293 -36.78 -7.60 -1.75
CA GLU A 293 -38.05 -8.31 -1.97
C GLU A 293 -39.18 -7.76 -1.08
N GLN A 294 -38.86 -7.31 0.13
CA GLN A 294 -39.84 -6.73 1.06
C GLN A 294 -40.36 -5.37 0.61
N ASN A 295 -39.53 -4.57 -0.07
CA ASN A 295 -39.91 -3.24 -0.58
C ASN A 295 -40.75 -3.27 -1.88
N ILE A 296 -40.74 -4.40 -2.60
CA ILE A 296 -41.55 -4.57 -3.83
C ILE A 296 -42.97 -5.05 -3.48
N ASN A 297 -43.14 -5.68 -2.31
CA ASN A 297 -44.40 -6.23 -1.81
C ASN A 297 -45.13 -5.32 -0.81
N SER A 298 -44.64 -4.09 -0.60
CA SER A 298 -45.20 -3.04 0.26
C SER A 298 -45.65 -1.83 -0.55
#